data_AF-A0A8J3V695-F1
#
_entry.id   AF-A0A8J3V695-F1
#
_cell.length_a   1.000
_cell.length_b   1.000
_cell.length_c   1.000
_cell.angle_alpha   90.00
_cell.angle_beta   90.00
_cell.angle_gamma   90.00
#
_symmetry.space_group_name_H-M   'P 1'
#
loop_
_entity.id
_entity.type
_entity.pdbx_description
1 polymer ?
#
loop_
_entity_poly.entity_id
_entity_poly.type
_entity_poly.pdbx_seq_one_letter_code
_entity_poly.pdbx_strand_id
1 'polypeptide(L)'
;MGATLRPVVDPSLPHADRGMLESAVGELTPAGAPPPAAPRWGGRTRGDAVAAVQLATLCGFLPVVGASFLLGRVGLALGAIAQAGLLSVWWWGGLGYFLLAGTVLQAASWVLIFILGCGEDEKAELARRHHGRYYVDADFGTSRLRPFVGVSLLAQMQRAQASITTVVESEVNAAGLLDDTANAVTLPQQEWEIAQALAELTRVATQVQMTLGDGKPSPQVTEVLEPQRQALKTSADALVLRVNALERYAQYAQSADEAYREWRRVQELEELTDDTRDILARTVRDELAVAEIDELAERSGLLQLRRTVGEARQAGQGLALPTAERA
;
A
#
# COMPACT_ATOMS: atom_id res chain seq x y z
N MET A 1 -2.68 -21.67 5.16
CA MET A 1 -2.04 -20.78 4.15
C MET A 1 -0.89 -20.10 4.88
N GLY A 2 0.36 -20.46 4.58
CA GLY A 2 1.51 -19.87 5.27
C GLY A 2 1.58 -18.38 4.91
N ALA A 3 1.59 -17.50 5.90
CA ALA A 3 1.71 -16.07 5.68
C ALA A 3 3.06 -15.81 4.99
N THR A 4 3.01 -15.49 3.69
CA THR A 4 4.16 -15.01 2.93
C THR A 4 4.57 -13.68 3.54
N LEU A 5 5.84 -13.56 3.91
CA LEU A 5 6.34 -12.35 4.55
C LEU A 5 6.37 -11.22 3.51
N ARG A 6 5.97 -10.00 3.92
CA ARG A 6 6.04 -8.85 3.02
C ARG A 6 7.52 -8.45 2.89
N PRO A 7 7.99 -8.07 1.69
CA PRO A 7 9.36 -7.58 1.56
C PRO A 7 9.56 -6.35 2.45
N VAL A 8 10.70 -6.29 3.13
CA VAL A 8 11.05 -5.15 3.97
C VAL A 8 11.92 -4.21 3.15
N VAL A 9 11.45 -3.00 2.90
CA VAL A 9 12.15 -2.02 2.06
C VAL A 9 12.69 -0.87 2.92
N ASP A 10 13.88 -0.38 2.58
CA ASP A 10 14.53 0.73 3.29
C ASP A 10 13.63 1.98 3.29
N PRO A 11 13.23 2.50 4.48
CA PRO A 11 12.31 3.64 4.58
C PRO A 11 12.93 4.97 4.10
N SER A 12 14.25 5.04 3.91
CA SER A 12 14.91 6.21 3.34
C SER A 12 14.80 6.28 1.81
N LEU A 13 14.25 5.25 1.16
CA LEU A 13 13.94 5.28 -0.27
C LEU A 13 12.72 6.16 -0.58
N PRO A 14 12.71 6.82 -1.75
CA PRO A 14 11.54 7.56 -2.24
C PRO A 14 10.27 6.69 -2.22
N HIS A 15 9.12 7.29 -1.89
CA HIS A 15 7.86 6.55 -1.77
C HIS A 15 7.45 5.82 -3.06
N ALA A 16 7.73 6.41 -4.24
CA ALA A 16 7.44 5.79 -5.53
C ALA A 16 8.22 4.49 -5.72
N ASP A 17 9.53 4.52 -5.51
CA ASP A 17 10.42 3.36 -5.60
C ASP A 17 10.02 2.26 -4.60
N ARG A 18 9.66 2.66 -3.37
CA ARG A 18 9.22 1.73 -2.32
C ARG A 18 7.97 0.96 -2.71
N GLY A 19 6.92 1.66 -3.14
CA GLY A 19 5.66 1.02 -3.55
C GLY A 19 5.86 0.08 -4.75
N MET A 20 6.76 0.42 -5.67
CA MET A 20 7.11 -0.47 -6.78
C MET A 20 7.81 -1.74 -6.29
N LEU A 21 8.81 -1.62 -5.40
CA LEU A 21 9.53 -2.76 -4.82
C LEU A 21 8.61 -3.67 -4.00
N GLU A 22 7.73 -3.10 -3.18
CA GLU A 22 6.74 -3.85 -2.39
C GLU A 22 5.78 -4.65 -3.29
N SER A 23 5.41 -4.10 -4.44
CA SER A 23 4.57 -4.78 -5.44
C SER A 23 5.30 -5.82 -6.29
N ALA A 24 6.63 -5.94 -6.15
CA ALA A 24 7.50 -6.74 -7.01
C ALA A 24 8.01 -8.02 -6.33
N VAL A 25 7.36 -8.49 -5.26
CA VAL A 25 7.83 -9.58 -4.37
C VAL A 25 8.41 -10.80 -5.13
N GLY A 26 7.79 -11.22 -6.24
CA GLY A 26 8.22 -12.38 -7.02
C GLY A 26 9.48 -12.19 -7.88
N GLU A 27 9.92 -10.95 -8.09
CA GLU A 27 11.07 -10.58 -8.93
C GLU A 27 12.28 -10.12 -8.12
N LEU A 28 12.11 -9.93 -6.80
CA LEU A 28 13.16 -9.49 -5.90
C LEU A 28 14.17 -10.61 -5.64
N THR A 29 15.45 -10.31 -5.83
CA THR A 29 16.54 -11.22 -5.46
C THR A 29 16.97 -11.00 -4.02
N PRO A 30 17.26 -12.07 -3.24
CA PRO A 30 17.74 -11.95 -1.87
C PRO A 30 18.99 -11.08 -1.77
N ALA A 31 19.09 -10.24 -0.74
CA ALA A 31 20.24 -9.36 -0.50
C ALA A 31 21.56 -10.14 -0.37
N GLY A 32 21.51 -11.38 0.15
CA GLY A 32 22.68 -12.26 0.23
C GLY A 32 23.12 -12.89 -1.11
N ALA A 33 22.31 -12.80 -2.16
CA ALA A 33 22.62 -13.28 -3.49
C ALA A 33 23.35 -12.21 -4.33
N PRO A 34 24.08 -12.60 -5.38
CA PRO A 34 24.61 -11.62 -6.33
C PRO A 34 23.47 -10.76 -6.91
N PRO A 35 23.74 -9.48 -7.21
CA PRO A 35 22.72 -8.60 -7.76
C PRO A 35 22.16 -9.19 -9.05
N PRO A 36 20.87 -8.93 -9.37
CA PRO A 36 20.28 -9.43 -10.60
C PRO A 36 21.15 -8.99 -11.79
N ALA A 37 21.40 -9.90 -12.73
CA ALA A 37 22.19 -9.56 -13.90
C ALA A 37 21.44 -8.51 -14.74
N ALA A 38 22.16 -7.52 -15.26
CA ALA A 38 21.60 -6.64 -16.27
C ALA A 38 21.24 -7.46 -17.53
N PRO A 39 20.11 -7.16 -18.19
CA PRO A 39 19.75 -7.84 -19.42
C PRO A 39 20.87 -7.67 -20.45
N ARG A 40 21.24 -8.77 -21.12
CA ARG A 40 22.35 -8.76 -22.09
C ARG A 40 22.09 -7.77 -23.23
N TRP A 41 20.83 -7.61 -23.62
CA TRP A 41 20.34 -6.61 -24.57
C TRP A 41 19.03 -6.01 -24.05
N GLY A 42 18.87 -4.68 -24.20
CA GLY A 42 17.65 -3.98 -23.83
C GLY A 42 17.47 -3.81 -22.32
N GLY A 43 17.90 -2.66 -21.81
CA GLY A 43 17.66 -2.22 -20.43
C GLY A 43 16.90 -0.89 -20.38
N ARG A 44 16.12 -0.59 -21.43
CA ARG A 44 15.28 0.61 -21.47
C ARG A 44 13.93 0.29 -20.89
N THR A 45 13.49 1.08 -19.93
CA THR A 45 12.13 0.98 -19.38
C THR A 45 11.14 1.67 -20.30
N ARG A 46 9.83 1.50 -20.04
CA ARG A 46 8.79 2.23 -20.77
C ARG A 46 8.93 3.75 -20.62
N GLY A 47 9.51 4.22 -19.51
CA GLY A 47 9.86 5.63 -19.31
C GLY A 47 10.87 6.17 -20.34
N ASP A 48 11.76 5.31 -20.83
CA ASP A 48 12.75 5.65 -21.85
C ASP A 48 12.19 5.63 -23.28
N ALA A 49 10.90 5.38 -23.48
CA ALA A 49 10.27 5.36 -24.79
C ALA A 49 10.47 6.67 -25.56
N VAL A 50 10.50 7.82 -24.86
CA VAL A 50 10.77 9.13 -25.46
C VAL A 50 12.22 9.22 -25.98
N ALA A 51 13.19 8.71 -25.21
CA ALA A 51 14.58 8.64 -25.66
C ALA A 51 14.74 7.68 -26.86
N ALA A 52 13.95 6.60 -26.90
CA ALA A 52 13.90 5.68 -28.04
C ALA A 52 13.36 6.36 -29.31
N VAL A 53 12.37 7.26 -29.19
CA VAL A 53 11.86 8.06 -30.32
C VAL A 53 12.96 8.99 -30.86
N GLN A 54 13.65 9.73 -29.99
CA GLN A 54 14.73 10.64 -30.40
C GLN A 54 15.87 9.89 -31.10
N LEU A 55 16.28 8.75 -30.56
CA LEU A 55 17.31 7.92 -31.16
C LEU A 55 16.85 7.30 -32.49
N ALA A 56 15.57 6.91 -32.61
CA ALA A 56 15.02 6.43 -33.87
C ALA A 56 14.97 7.52 -34.95
N THR A 57 14.69 8.77 -34.60
CA THR A 57 14.77 9.91 -35.51
C THR A 57 16.20 10.13 -36.00
N LEU A 58 17.20 10.03 -35.11
CA LEU A 58 18.61 10.04 -35.49
C LEU A 58 18.93 8.90 -36.45
N CYS A 59 18.46 7.67 -36.21
CA CYS A 59 18.64 6.55 -37.12
C CYS A 59 17.95 6.75 -38.49
N GLY A 60 16.82 7.45 -38.54
CA GLY A 60 16.05 7.70 -39.77
C GLY A 60 16.69 8.73 -40.71
N PHE A 61 17.21 9.83 -40.17
CA PHE A 61 17.76 10.94 -40.97
C PHE A 61 19.29 11.03 -40.97
N LEU A 62 19.92 10.51 -39.92
CA LEU A 62 21.38 10.45 -39.73
C LEU A 62 21.84 9.04 -39.30
N PRO A 63 21.53 7.97 -40.08
CA PRO A 63 21.86 6.60 -39.73
C PRO A 63 23.33 6.35 -39.36
N VAL A 64 24.29 7.12 -39.91
CA VAL A 64 25.71 7.04 -39.48
C VAL A 64 25.85 7.28 -37.97
N VAL A 65 25.19 8.32 -37.46
CA VAL A 65 25.28 8.72 -36.05
C VAL A 65 24.53 7.72 -35.18
N GLY A 66 23.26 7.45 -35.51
CA GLY A 66 22.41 6.55 -34.72
C GLY A 66 22.93 5.11 -34.65
N ALA A 67 23.37 4.55 -35.78
CA ALA A 67 23.86 3.17 -35.82
C ALA A 67 25.23 3.04 -35.13
N SER A 68 26.12 4.03 -35.25
CA SER A 68 27.41 4.01 -34.55
C SER A 68 27.26 4.01 -33.02
N PHE A 69 26.25 4.70 -32.49
CA PHE A 69 25.94 4.73 -31.06
C PHE A 69 25.42 3.38 -30.54
N LEU A 70 24.63 2.66 -31.34
CA LEU A 70 24.00 1.40 -30.94
C LEU A 70 24.91 0.17 -31.12
N LEU A 71 25.66 0.10 -32.22
CA LEU A 71 26.38 -1.11 -32.66
C LEU A 71 27.90 -0.89 -32.76
N GLY A 72 28.40 0.25 -32.26
CA GLY A 72 29.82 0.60 -32.27
C GLY A 72 30.41 0.64 -33.69
N ARG A 73 31.56 -0.01 -33.89
CA ARG A 73 32.29 0.00 -35.18
C ARG A 73 31.51 -0.66 -36.32
N VAL A 74 30.74 -1.70 -36.03
CA VAL A 74 29.89 -2.38 -37.03
C VAL A 74 28.72 -1.47 -37.42
N GLY A 75 28.18 -0.74 -36.45
CA GLY A 75 27.14 0.26 -36.65
C GLY A 75 27.55 1.39 -37.59
N LEU A 76 28.80 1.85 -37.51
CA LEU A 76 29.31 2.91 -38.38
C LEU A 76 29.28 2.50 -39.87
N ALA A 77 29.71 1.28 -40.19
CA ALA A 77 29.71 0.78 -41.56
C ALA A 77 28.28 0.64 -42.12
N LEU A 78 27.37 0.05 -41.34
CA LEU A 78 25.96 -0.09 -41.72
C LEU A 78 25.27 1.28 -41.86
N GLY A 79 25.54 2.18 -40.92
CA GLY A 79 25.02 3.55 -40.93
C GLY A 79 25.48 4.34 -42.16
N ALA A 80 26.75 4.18 -42.57
CA ALA A 80 27.29 4.83 -43.77
C ALA A 80 26.63 4.34 -45.07
N ILE A 81 26.37 3.03 -45.17
CA ILE A 81 25.65 2.45 -46.31
C ILE A 81 24.22 3.01 -46.38
N ALA A 82 23.50 3.02 -45.25
CA ALA A 82 22.15 3.56 -45.18
C ALA A 82 22.10 5.06 -45.51
N GLN A 83 23.09 5.85 -45.04
CA GLN A 83 23.19 7.27 -45.34
C GLN A 83 23.44 7.54 -46.82
N ALA A 84 24.32 6.77 -47.47
CA ALA A 84 24.57 6.87 -48.90
C ALA A 84 23.32 6.55 -49.72
N GLY A 85 22.53 5.56 -49.29
CA GLY A 85 21.23 5.22 -49.88
C GLY A 85 20.23 6.38 -49.80
N LEU A 86 20.10 7.01 -48.62
CA LEU A 86 19.24 8.18 -48.41
C LEU A 86 19.64 9.37 -49.29
N LEU A 87 20.94 9.68 -49.37
CA LEU A 87 21.45 10.75 -50.23
C LEU A 87 21.20 10.45 -51.72
N SER A 88 21.31 9.18 -52.13
CA SER A 88 21.01 8.76 -53.50
C SER A 88 19.53 8.93 -53.84
N VAL A 89 18.63 8.57 -52.92
CA VAL A 89 17.18 8.79 -53.05
C VAL A 89 16.86 10.29 -53.15
N TRP A 90 17.52 11.12 -52.36
CA TRP A 90 17.34 12.57 -52.45
C TRP A 90 17.78 13.12 -53.81
N TRP A 91 18.95 12.69 -54.30
CA TRP A 91 19.52 13.16 -55.55
C TRP A 91 18.68 12.77 -56.78
N TRP A 92 18.06 11.59 -56.79
CA TRP A 92 17.31 11.07 -57.94
C TRP A 92 15.79 11.27 -57.84
N GLY A 93 15.22 11.20 -56.64
CA GLY A 93 13.78 11.30 -56.40
C GLY A 93 13.33 12.68 -55.91
N GLY A 94 14.25 13.54 -55.46
CA GLY A 94 13.92 14.82 -54.85
C GLY A 94 13.50 14.71 -53.38
N LEU A 95 13.15 15.85 -52.77
CA LEU A 95 12.98 15.99 -51.32
C LEU A 95 11.83 15.14 -50.75
N GLY A 96 10.73 14.97 -51.50
CA GLY A 96 9.57 14.21 -51.03
C GLY A 96 9.87 12.73 -50.78
N TYR A 97 10.57 12.07 -51.71
CA TYR A 97 10.98 10.67 -51.55
C TYR A 97 12.04 10.48 -50.48
N PHE A 98 12.93 11.47 -50.29
CA PHE A 98 13.88 11.49 -49.18
C PHE A 98 13.17 11.50 -47.82
N LEU A 99 12.19 12.40 -47.63
CA LEU A 99 11.42 12.47 -46.39
C LEU A 99 10.63 11.19 -46.13
N LEU A 100 10.03 10.60 -47.17
CA LEU A 100 9.30 9.34 -47.05
C LEU A 100 10.23 8.18 -46.67
N ALA A 101 11.38 8.04 -47.36
CA ALA A 101 12.37 7.01 -47.06
C ALA A 101 12.95 7.16 -45.64
N GLY A 102 13.27 8.39 -45.22
CA GLY A 102 13.75 8.68 -43.86
C GLY A 102 12.70 8.38 -42.79
N THR A 103 11.42 8.67 -43.06
CA THR A 103 10.31 8.37 -42.14
C THR A 103 10.07 6.86 -42.01
N VAL A 104 10.13 6.11 -43.11
CA VAL A 104 10.03 4.65 -43.09
C VAL A 104 11.20 4.05 -42.31
N LEU A 105 12.42 4.54 -42.53
CA LEU A 105 13.60 4.10 -41.79
C LEU A 105 13.52 4.46 -40.30
N GLN A 106 12.99 5.64 -39.96
CA GLN A 106 12.71 6.04 -38.58
C GLN A 106 11.70 5.09 -37.93
N ALA A 107 10.57 4.81 -38.58
CA ALA A 107 9.54 3.93 -38.04
C ALA A 107 10.07 2.50 -37.82
N ALA A 108 10.80 1.96 -38.81
CA ALA A 108 11.44 0.66 -38.70
C ALA A 108 12.48 0.62 -37.58
N SER A 109 13.30 1.67 -37.45
CA SER A 109 14.28 1.81 -36.38
C SER A 109 13.63 1.94 -35.01
N TRP A 110 12.51 2.66 -34.89
CA TRP A 110 11.77 2.78 -33.65
C TRP A 110 11.19 1.44 -33.22
N VAL A 111 10.54 0.70 -34.13
CA VAL A 111 10.02 -0.66 -33.85
C VAL A 111 11.16 -1.60 -33.43
N LEU A 112 12.30 -1.55 -34.13
CA LEU A 112 13.46 -2.37 -33.82
C LEU A 112 14.03 -2.02 -32.42
N ILE A 113 14.23 -0.74 -32.13
CA ILE A 113 14.72 -0.27 -30.83
C ILE A 113 13.73 -0.55 -29.71
N PHE A 114 12.43 -0.47 -29.98
CA PHE A 114 11.39 -0.76 -29.00
C PHE A 114 11.37 -2.26 -28.67
N ILE A 115 11.37 -3.14 -29.68
CA ILE A 115 11.34 -4.60 -29.49
C ILE A 115 12.65 -5.12 -28.86
N LEU A 116 13.81 -4.62 -29.29
CA LEU A 116 15.11 -5.08 -28.78
C LEU A 116 15.59 -4.31 -27.54
N GLY A 117 15.02 -3.13 -27.28
CA GLY A 117 15.45 -2.21 -26.22
C GLY A 117 14.53 -2.18 -25.01
N CYS A 118 13.21 -2.30 -25.21
CA CYS A 118 12.21 -2.34 -24.15
C CYS A 118 11.92 -3.78 -23.76
N GLY A 119 12.77 -4.36 -22.91
CA GLY A 119 12.57 -5.71 -22.37
C GLY A 119 12.66 -5.77 -20.86
N GLU A 120 13.04 -4.67 -20.22
CA GLU A 120 13.27 -4.59 -18.80
C GLU A 120 11.99 -4.15 -18.08
N ASP A 121 11.51 -4.98 -17.16
CA ASP A 121 10.49 -4.54 -16.22
C ASP A 121 11.09 -3.46 -15.31
N GLU A 122 10.39 -2.34 -15.15
CA GLU A 122 10.83 -1.21 -14.32
C GLU A 122 11.11 -1.66 -12.88
N LYS A 123 10.37 -2.67 -12.42
CA LYS A 123 10.55 -3.35 -11.14
C LYS A 123 11.91 -4.07 -11.04
N ALA A 124 12.32 -4.78 -12.09
CA ALA A 124 13.58 -5.49 -12.13
C ALA A 124 14.78 -4.52 -12.17
N GLU A 125 14.64 -3.39 -12.86
CA GLU A 125 15.65 -2.33 -12.82
C GLU A 125 15.79 -1.72 -11.42
N LEU A 126 14.65 -1.40 -10.78
CA LEU A 126 14.61 -0.89 -9.41
C LEU A 126 15.21 -1.89 -8.41
N ALA A 127 14.88 -3.17 -8.54
CA ALA A 127 15.46 -4.24 -7.71
C ALA A 127 16.98 -4.31 -7.86
N ARG A 128 17.53 -4.14 -9.07
CA ARG A 128 18.99 -4.05 -9.26
C ARG A 128 19.59 -2.79 -8.66
N ARG A 129 18.99 -1.64 -8.93
CA ARG A 129 19.52 -0.32 -8.52
C ARG A 129 19.58 -0.23 -7.00
N HIS A 130 18.57 -0.76 -6.33
CA HIS A 130 18.44 -0.75 -4.89
C HIS A 130 18.73 -2.13 -4.26
N HIS A 131 19.50 -2.98 -4.94
CA HIS A 131 19.91 -4.28 -4.39
C HIS A 131 20.62 -4.11 -3.05
N GLY A 132 20.20 -4.86 -2.03
CA GLY A 132 20.68 -4.72 -0.66
C GLY A 132 19.98 -3.62 0.17
N ARG A 133 19.02 -2.89 -0.41
CA ARG A 133 18.12 -1.95 0.30
C ARG A 133 16.70 -2.48 0.47
N TYR A 134 16.55 -3.79 0.31
CA TYR A 134 15.33 -4.53 0.61
C TYR A 134 15.70 -5.95 1.08
N TYR A 135 14.80 -6.58 1.84
CA TYR A 135 14.95 -7.95 2.33
C TYR A 135 13.70 -8.78 2.01
N VAL A 136 13.89 -10.03 1.64
CA VAL A 136 12.83 -11.01 1.31
C VAL A 136 12.90 -12.22 2.23
N ASP A 137 11.88 -13.10 2.19
CA ASP A 137 11.78 -14.32 3.01
C ASP A 137 13.07 -15.15 3.02
N ALA A 138 13.73 -15.25 1.85
CA ALA A 138 14.96 -16.01 1.68
C ALA A 138 16.16 -15.43 2.45
N ASP A 139 16.16 -14.13 2.79
CA ASP A 139 17.24 -13.49 3.56
C ASP A 139 17.21 -13.86 5.05
N PHE A 140 16.09 -14.39 5.55
CA PHE A 140 15.94 -14.81 6.95
C PHE A 140 16.26 -16.30 7.18
N GLY A 141 16.82 -16.96 6.16
CA GLY A 141 17.30 -18.33 6.25
C GLY A 141 16.20 -19.37 6.43
N THR A 142 16.63 -20.63 6.58
CA THR A 142 15.71 -21.76 6.81
C THR A 142 15.86 -22.30 8.23
N SER A 143 14.99 -23.23 8.62
CA SER A 143 15.04 -23.93 9.91
C SER A 143 16.36 -24.63 10.21
N ARG A 144 17.23 -24.82 9.19
CA ARG A 144 18.58 -25.38 9.33
C ARG A 144 19.51 -24.54 10.19
N LEU A 145 19.28 -23.24 10.32
CA LEU A 145 20.14 -22.35 11.13
C LEU A 145 19.76 -22.35 12.62
N ARG A 146 18.60 -22.92 12.97
CA ARG A 146 18.10 -22.95 14.36
C ARG A 146 19.07 -23.56 15.38
N PRO A 147 19.88 -24.60 15.08
CA PRO A 147 20.86 -25.12 16.04
C PRO A 147 21.95 -24.10 16.44
N PHE A 148 22.29 -23.18 15.55
CA PHE A 148 23.31 -22.16 15.78
C PHE A 148 22.75 -20.96 16.53
N VAL A 149 21.54 -20.54 16.15
CA VAL A 149 20.94 -19.27 16.58
C VAL A 149 19.90 -19.46 17.70
N GLY A 150 19.38 -20.67 17.89
CA GLY A 150 18.38 -21.04 18.89
C GLY A 150 16.93 -20.77 18.45
N VAL A 151 16.71 -19.75 17.63
CA VAL A 151 15.39 -19.32 17.16
C VAL A 151 15.27 -19.38 15.63
N SER A 152 14.02 -19.36 15.13
CA SER A 152 13.75 -19.19 13.70
C SER A 152 13.74 -17.69 13.37
N LEU A 153 14.74 -17.23 12.59
CA LEU A 153 14.89 -15.82 12.21
C LEU A 153 13.71 -15.34 11.37
N LEU A 154 13.26 -16.15 10.40
CA LEU A 154 12.05 -15.88 9.61
C LEU A 154 10.81 -15.69 10.49
N ALA A 155 10.63 -16.54 11.51
CA ALA A 155 9.48 -16.42 12.41
C ALA A 155 9.56 -15.15 13.27
N GLN A 156 10.76 -14.70 13.66
CA GLN A 156 10.91 -13.42 14.37
C GLN A 156 10.51 -12.24 13.49
N MET A 157 10.90 -12.27 12.21
CA MET A 157 10.51 -11.21 11.27
C MET A 157 8.99 -11.19 11.05
N GLN A 158 8.36 -12.35 10.86
CA GLN A 158 6.90 -12.45 10.73
C GLN A 158 6.17 -11.89 11.96
N ARG A 159 6.65 -12.19 13.17
CA ARG A 159 6.10 -11.65 14.42
C ARG A 159 6.25 -10.13 14.50
N ALA A 160 7.42 -9.60 14.11
CA ALA A 160 7.66 -8.16 14.08
C ALA A 160 6.69 -7.46 13.11
N GLN A 161 6.55 -7.98 11.89
CA GLN A 161 5.62 -7.43 10.89
C GLN A 161 4.18 -7.48 11.36
N ALA A 162 3.73 -8.61 11.91
CA ALA A 162 2.37 -8.73 12.45
C ALA A 162 2.09 -7.72 13.55
N SER A 163 3.06 -7.48 14.44
CA SER A 163 2.95 -6.49 15.51
C SER A 163 2.87 -5.07 14.97
N ILE A 164 3.71 -4.74 13.98
CA ILE A 164 3.71 -3.42 13.34
C ILE A 164 2.39 -3.18 12.59
N THR A 165 1.94 -4.16 11.81
CA THR A 165 0.64 -4.11 11.12
C THR A 165 -0.49 -3.88 12.11
N THR A 166 -0.49 -4.60 13.23
CA THR A 166 -1.51 -4.43 14.28
C THR A 166 -1.56 -2.99 14.80
N VAL A 167 -0.41 -2.35 15.03
CA VAL A 167 -0.38 -0.96 15.51
C VAL A 167 -0.85 0.01 14.41
N VAL A 168 -0.33 -0.16 13.19
CA VAL A 168 -0.65 0.74 12.06
C VAL A 168 -2.14 0.68 11.69
N GLU A 169 -2.74 -0.51 11.74
CA GLU A 169 -4.15 -0.75 11.44
C GLU A 169 -5.09 -0.48 12.63
N SER A 170 -4.56 -0.13 13.81
CA SER A 170 -5.39 0.15 15.01
C SER A 170 -6.29 1.37 14.82
N GLU A 171 -7.48 1.33 15.40
CA GLU A 171 -8.45 2.43 15.34
C GLU A 171 -7.91 3.68 16.05
N VAL A 172 -7.19 3.50 17.16
CA VAL A 172 -6.56 4.61 17.89
C VAL A 172 -5.46 5.31 17.09
N ASN A 173 -4.72 4.58 16.26
CA ASN A 173 -3.75 5.16 15.33
C ASN A 173 -4.48 5.88 14.20
N ALA A 174 -5.54 5.28 13.64
CA ALA A 174 -6.35 5.95 12.60
C ALA A 174 -7.06 7.22 13.11
N ALA A 175 -7.37 7.28 14.41
CA ALA A 175 -7.99 8.42 15.06
C ALA A 175 -6.99 9.50 15.52
N GLY A 176 -5.69 9.32 15.30
CA GLY A 176 -4.64 10.26 15.72
C GLY A 176 -4.47 10.40 17.23
N LEU A 177 -4.87 9.37 17.99
CA LEU A 177 -4.70 9.32 19.43
C LEU A 177 -3.32 8.79 19.84
N LEU A 178 -2.62 8.14 18.91
CA LEU A 178 -1.20 7.86 19.03
C LEU A 178 -0.41 8.99 18.37
N ASP A 179 0.89 9.08 18.64
CA ASP A 179 1.76 9.99 17.90
C ASP A 179 1.95 9.45 16.47
N ASP A 180 1.01 9.79 15.60
CA ASP A 180 0.95 9.31 14.21
C ASP A 180 2.24 9.58 13.45
N THR A 181 2.83 10.77 13.66
CA THR A 181 4.10 11.17 13.04
C THR A 181 5.25 10.31 13.54
N ALA A 182 5.34 10.08 14.85
CA ALA A 182 6.37 9.21 15.39
C ALA A 182 6.18 7.75 14.96
N ASN A 183 4.94 7.25 14.92
CA ASN A 183 4.64 5.89 14.48
C ASN A 183 4.94 5.67 12.99
N ALA A 184 4.52 6.61 12.12
CA ALA A 184 4.70 6.53 10.68
C ALA A 184 6.18 6.56 10.24
N VAL A 185 7.06 7.15 11.05
CA VAL A 185 8.51 7.21 10.77
C VAL A 185 9.28 6.13 11.54
N THR A 186 8.97 5.95 12.82
CA THR A 186 9.73 5.07 13.71
C THR A 186 9.43 3.60 13.43
N LEU A 187 8.18 3.20 13.22
CA LEU A 187 7.85 1.78 13.02
C LEU A 187 8.49 1.21 11.74
N PRO A 188 8.44 1.88 10.57
CA PRO A 188 9.16 1.41 9.39
C PRO A 188 10.69 1.36 9.61
N GLN A 189 11.24 2.31 10.34
CA GLN A 189 12.67 2.30 10.70
C GLN A 189 13.02 1.11 11.61
N GLN A 190 12.18 0.80 12.61
CA GLN A 190 12.36 -0.37 13.47
C GLN A 190 12.23 -1.67 12.68
N GLU A 191 11.27 -1.76 11.75
CA GLU A 191 11.11 -2.92 10.86
C GLU A 191 12.37 -3.17 10.03
N TRP A 192 12.89 -2.10 9.42
CA TRP A 192 14.10 -2.14 8.60
C TRP A 192 15.33 -2.57 9.39
N GLU A 193 15.56 -1.98 10.57
CA GLU A 193 16.71 -2.32 11.41
C GLU A 193 16.65 -3.75 11.93
N ILE A 194 15.45 -4.25 12.26
CA ILE A 194 15.26 -5.66 12.64
C ILE A 194 15.55 -6.56 11.44
N ALA A 195 15.02 -6.25 10.26
CA ALA A 195 15.26 -7.02 9.05
C ALA A 195 16.75 -7.08 8.70
N GLN A 196 17.44 -5.95 8.73
CA GLN A 196 18.88 -5.87 8.50
C GLN A 196 19.67 -6.71 9.49
N ALA A 197 19.37 -6.61 10.79
CA ALA A 197 20.06 -7.38 11.81
C ALA A 197 19.80 -8.89 11.68
N LEU A 198 18.56 -9.29 11.37
CA LEU A 198 18.21 -10.70 11.14
C LEU A 198 18.91 -11.25 9.89
N ALA A 199 18.95 -10.49 8.79
CA ALA A 199 19.63 -10.88 7.56
C ALA A 199 21.14 -11.01 7.76
N GLU A 200 21.75 -10.11 8.52
CA GLU A 200 23.17 -10.21 8.88
C GLU A 200 23.44 -11.43 9.76
N LEU A 201 22.57 -11.73 10.73
CA LEU A 201 22.65 -12.96 11.52
C LEU A 201 22.53 -14.20 10.64
N THR A 202 21.61 -14.22 9.67
CA THR A 202 21.49 -15.31 8.69
C THR A 202 22.80 -15.48 7.94
N ARG A 203 23.36 -14.40 7.40
CA ARG A 203 24.61 -14.42 6.62
C ARG A 203 25.76 -15.01 7.41
N VAL A 204 25.98 -14.54 8.65
CA VAL A 204 27.05 -15.03 9.52
C VAL A 204 26.81 -16.49 9.93
N ALA A 205 25.58 -16.85 10.31
CA ALA A 205 25.25 -18.23 10.69
C ALA A 205 25.41 -19.21 9.52
N THR A 206 25.04 -18.80 8.30
CA THR A 206 25.27 -19.58 7.08
C THR A 206 26.76 -19.75 6.80
N GLN A 207 27.59 -18.73 6.99
CA GLN A 207 29.04 -18.84 6.83
C GLN A 207 29.67 -19.82 7.83
N VAL A 208 29.22 -19.79 9.10
CA VAL A 208 29.64 -20.76 10.12
C VAL A 208 29.22 -22.18 9.73
N GLN A 209 27.98 -22.36 9.27
CA GLN A 209 27.48 -23.64 8.80
C GLN A 209 28.29 -24.19 7.61
N MET A 210 28.59 -23.36 6.62
CA MET A 210 29.39 -23.76 5.45
C MET A 210 30.81 -24.19 5.84
N THR A 211 31.40 -23.54 6.85
CA THR A 211 32.73 -23.89 7.36
C THR A 211 32.75 -25.24 8.07
N LEU A 212 31.66 -25.59 8.75
CA LEU A 212 31.47 -26.89 9.41
C LEU A 212 31.20 -28.03 8.41
N GLY A 213 30.56 -27.72 7.28
CA GLY A 213 30.05 -28.71 6.33
C GLY A 213 28.93 -29.58 6.93
N ASP A 214 28.47 -30.58 6.17
CA ASP A 214 27.44 -31.53 6.62
C ASP A 214 28.01 -32.65 7.53
N GLY A 215 29.33 -32.65 7.76
CA GLY A 215 30.04 -33.63 8.58
C GLY A 215 29.97 -33.32 10.07
N LYS A 216 30.19 -34.32 10.92
CA LYS A 216 30.34 -34.10 12.36
C LYS A 216 31.67 -33.38 12.61
N PRO A 217 31.67 -32.15 13.16
CA PRO A 217 32.91 -31.43 13.39
C PRO A 217 33.83 -32.16 14.37
N SER A 218 35.13 -32.00 14.20
CA SER A 218 36.09 -32.50 15.19
C SER A 218 35.88 -31.80 16.53
N PRO A 219 36.24 -32.43 17.67
CA PRO A 219 36.14 -31.80 18.98
C PRO A 219 36.89 -30.45 19.06
N GLN A 220 38.06 -30.37 18.41
CA GLN A 220 38.87 -29.14 18.37
C GLN A 220 38.18 -28.01 17.58
N VAL A 221 37.52 -28.33 16.46
CA VAL A 221 36.76 -27.35 15.67
C VAL A 221 35.52 -26.88 16.43
N THR A 222 34.89 -27.77 17.20
CA THR A 222 33.73 -27.45 18.03
C THR A 222 34.11 -26.45 19.14
N GLU A 223 35.24 -26.66 19.81
CA GLU A 223 35.73 -25.77 20.87
C GLU A 223 36.04 -24.35 20.35
N VAL A 224 36.62 -24.24 19.15
CA VAL A 224 36.93 -22.95 18.51
C VAL A 224 35.66 -22.20 18.06
N LEU A 225 34.59 -22.91 17.71
CA LEU A 225 33.34 -22.31 17.22
C LEU A 225 32.34 -21.97 18.30
N GLU A 226 32.49 -22.51 19.51
CA GLU A 226 31.57 -22.26 20.62
C GLU A 226 31.42 -20.77 20.97
N PRO A 227 32.50 -19.95 21.01
CA PRO A 227 32.36 -18.51 21.21
C PRO A 227 31.54 -17.81 20.10
N GLN A 228 31.69 -18.24 18.85
CA GLN A 228 30.93 -17.68 17.73
C GLN A 228 29.45 -18.05 17.83
N ARG A 229 29.15 -19.30 18.19
CA ARG A 229 27.78 -19.76 18.43
C ARG A 229 27.14 -19.00 19.58
N GLN A 230 27.87 -18.78 20.67
CA GLN A 230 27.37 -18.03 21.82
C GLN A 230 27.12 -16.55 21.46
N ALA A 231 27.99 -15.94 20.64
CA ALA A 231 27.79 -14.58 20.14
C ALA A 231 26.54 -14.47 19.24
N LEU A 232 26.34 -15.43 18.32
CA LEU A 232 25.15 -15.51 17.46
C LEU A 232 23.87 -15.65 18.30
N LYS A 233 23.88 -16.55 19.27
CA LYS A 233 22.74 -16.76 20.18
C LYS A 233 22.43 -15.50 20.99
N THR A 234 23.45 -14.89 21.58
CA THR A 234 23.28 -13.65 22.37
C THR A 234 22.68 -12.52 21.53
N SER A 235 23.15 -12.39 20.28
CA SER A 235 22.62 -11.40 19.33
C SER A 235 21.17 -11.69 18.95
N ALA A 236 20.82 -12.97 18.76
CA ALA A 236 19.45 -13.37 18.45
C ALA A 236 18.51 -13.16 19.64
N ASP A 237 18.95 -13.46 20.86
CA ASP A 237 18.18 -13.24 22.08
C ASP A 237 17.87 -11.73 22.26
N ALA A 238 18.82 -10.85 21.95
CA ALA A 238 18.60 -9.40 21.95
C ALA A 238 17.53 -8.97 20.92
N LEU A 239 17.55 -9.54 19.71
CA LEU A 239 16.53 -9.29 18.69
C LEU A 239 15.16 -9.81 19.11
N VAL A 240 15.10 -10.99 19.74
CA VAL A 240 13.85 -11.53 20.30
C VAL A 240 13.26 -10.58 21.35
N LEU A 241 14.09 -10.00 22.22
CA LEU A 241 13.62 -9.01 23.19
C LEU A 241 13.04 -7.75 22.52
N ARG A 242 13.66 -7.30 21.42
CA ARG A 242 13.16 -6.18 20.62
C ARG A 242 11.81 -6.50 19.96
N VAL A 243 11.67 -7.69 19.37
CA VAL A 243 10.39 -8.16 18.80
C VAL A 243 9.32 -8.29 19.88
N ASN A 244 9.65 -8.83 21.05
CA ASN A 244 8.71 -8.92 22.18
C ASN A 244 8.28 -7.53 22.68
N ALA A 245 9.14 -6.51 22.57
CA ALA A 245 8.76 -5.13 22.89
C ALA A 245 7.74 -4.57 21.88
N LEU A 246 7.91 -4.85 20.58
CA LEU A 246 6.93 -4.50 19.55
C LEU A 246 5.59 -5.22 19.77
N GLU A 247 5.61 -6.49 20.15
CA GLU A 247 4.39 -7.24 20.46
C GLU A 247 3.63 -6.65 21.65
N ARG A 248 4.34 -6.25 22.72
CA ARG A 248 3.72 -5.55 23.84
C ARG A 248 3.12 -4.21 23.42
N TYR A 249 3.80 -3.48 22.54
CA TYR A 249 3.27 -2.24 22.01
C TYR A 249 2.00 -2.47 21.19
N ALA A 250 1.97 -3.51 20.35
CA ALA A 250 0.77 -3.94 19.63
C ALA A 250 -0.37 -4.33 20.56
N GLN A 251 -0.08 -5.02 21.68
CA GLN A 251 -1.09 -5.34 22.69
C GLN A 251 -1.66 -4.08 23.35
N TYR A 252 -0.81 -3.08 23.65
CA TYR A 252 -1.29 -1.80 24.18
C TYR A 252 -2.17 -1.05 23.19
N ALA A 253 -1.83 -1.07 21.90
CA ALA A 253 -2.68 -0.50 20.85
C ALA A 253 -4.05 -1.20 20.79
N GLN A 254 -4.09 -2.53 20.86
CA GLN A 254 -5.35 -3.29 20.89
C GLN A 254 -6.20 -2.98 22.14
N SER A 255 -5.59 -2.92 23.32
CA SER A 255 -6.32 -2.53 24.54
C SER A 255 -6.84 -1.09 24.46
N ALA A 256 -6.09 -0.20 23.82
CA ALA A 256 -6.53 1.16 23.56
C ALA A 256 -7.70 1.21 22.56
N ASP A 257 -7.70 0.37 21.52
CA ASP A 257 -8.82 0.22 20.58
C ASP A 257 -10.11 -0.25 21.28
N GLU A 258 -10.00 -1.16 22.23
CA GLU A 258 -11.15 -1.60 23.03
C GLU A 258 -11.73 -0.45 23.86
N ALA A 259 -10.88 0.28 24.56
CA ALA A 259 -11.27 1.45 25.35
C ALA A 259 -11.84 2.57 24.47
N TYR A 260 -11.25 2.82 23.29
CA TYR A 260 -11.70 3.82 22.34
C TYR A 260 -13.09 3.47 21.77
N ARG A 261 -13.32 2.20 21.42
CA ARG A 261 -14.64 1.75 20.97
C ARG A 261 -15.70 1.85 22.07
N GLU A 262 -15.34 1.63 23.33
CA GLU A 262 -16.24 1.81 24.45
C GLU A 262 -16.56 3.29 24.68
N TRP A 263 -15.55 4.16 24.70
CA TRP A 263 -15.73 5.59 24.81
C TRP A 263 -16.62 6.14 23.69
N ARG A 264 -16.40 5.72 22.44
CA ARG A 264 -17.21 6.11 21.29
C ARG A 264 -18.68 5.70 21.46
N ARG A 265 -18.93 4.47 21.93
CA ARG A 265 -20.30 4.01 22.23
C ARG A 265 -20.96 4.86 23.30
N VAL A 266 -20.24 5.22 24.37
CA VAL A 266 -20.78 6.11 25.41
C VAL A 266 -21.14 7.48 24.85
N GLN A 267 -20.28 8.07 24.01
CA GLN A 267 -20.55 9.35 23.35
C GLN A 267 -21.81 9.28 22.46
N GLU A 268 -21.95 8.23 21.66
CA GLU A 268 -23.16 8.02 20.84
C GLU A 268 -24.43 7.92 21.72
N LEU A 269 -24.37 7.24 22.88
CA LEU A 269 -25.50 7.19 23.81
C LEU A 269 -25.83 8.55 24.46
N GLU A 270 -24.81 9.37 24.76
CA GLU A 270 -25.01 10.71 25.29
C GLU A 270 -25.73 11.61 24.26
N GLU A 271 -25.32 11.55 22.99
CA GLU A 271 -25.98 12.28 21.89
C GLU A 271 -27.46 11.85 21.74
N LEU A 272 -27.75 10.54 21.74
CA LEU A 272 -29.13 10.04 21.71
C LEU A 272 -29.96 10.51 22.91
N THR A 273 -29.33 10.65 24.08
CA THR A 273 -30.01 11.10 25.29
C THR A 273 -30.38 12.58 25.17
N ASP A 274 -29.49 13.40 24.60
CA ASP A 274 -29.75 14.82 24.37
C ASP A 274 -30.84 15.04 23.31
N ASP A 275 -30.85 14.26 22.24
CA ASP A 275 -31.94 14.26 21.26
C ASP A 275 -33.28 13.88 21.91
N THR A 276 -33.28 12.86 22.77
CA THR A 276 -34.48 12.44 23.51
C THR A 276 -34.97 13.55 24.44
N ARG A 277 -34.06 14.28 25.11
CA ARG A 277 -34.40 15.44 25.94
C ARG A 277 -35.01 16.57 25.12
N ASP A 278 -34.50 16.85 23.92
CA ASP A 278 -35.07 17.88 23.04
C ASP A 278 -36.49 17.48 22.58
N ILE A 279 -36.71 16.21 22.22
CA ILE A 279 -38.04 15.70 21.87
C ILE A 279 -39.00 15.87 23.05
N LEU A 280 -38.60 15.49 24.27
CA LEU A 280 -39.42 15.67 25.46
C LEU A 280 -39.75 17.15 25.72
N ALA A 281 -38.77 18.04 25.55
CA ALA A 281 -38.98 19.49 25.71
C ALA A 281 -39.98 20.05 24.68
N ARG A 282 -39.93 19.56 23.43
CA ARG A 282 -40.90 19.92 22.39
C ARG A 282 -42.30 19.41 22.70
N THR A 283 -42.43 18.15 23.14
CA THR A 283 -43.74 17.58 23.51
C THR A 283 -44.39 18.33 24.67
N VAL A 284 -43.64 18.69 25.71
CA VAL A 284 -44.16 19.49 26.83
C VAL A 284 -44.61 20.88 26.37
N ARG A 285 -43.88 21.49 25.43
CA ARG A 285 -44.29 22.77 24.81
C ARG A 285 -45.58 22.60 23.99
N ASP A 286 -45.72 21.52 23.25
CA ASP A 286 -46.91 21.24 22.45
C ASP A 286 -48.14 21.00 23.34
N GLU A 287 -47.99 20.28 24.46
CA GLU A 287 -49.05 20.11 25.46
C GLU A 287 -49.51 21.44 26.06
N LEU A 288 -48.57 22.34 26.39
CA LEU A 288 -48.87 23.69 26.85
C LEU A 288 -49.60 24.51 25.78
N ALA A 289 -49.19 24.40 24.51
CA ALA A 289 -49.83 25.08 23.39
C ALA A 289 -51.26 24.58 23.16
N VAL A 290 -51.52 23.26 23.30
CA VAL A 290 -52.87 22.70 23.23
C VAL A 290 -53.76 23.27 24.34
N ALA A 291 -53.24 23.34 25.57
CA ALA A 291 -53.97 23.93 26.70
C ALA A 291 -54.32 25.41 26.46
N GLU A 292 -53.40 26.19 25.88
CA GLU A 292 -53.64 27.60 25.52
C GLU A 292 -54.70 27.73 24.42
N ILE A 293 -54.69 26.85 23.40
CA ILE A 293 -55.69 26.82 22.33
C ILE A 293 -57.09 26.47 22.89
N ASP A 294 -57.18 25.49 23.78
CA ASP A 294 -58.44 25.11 24.43
C ASP A 294 -59.01 26.27 25.24
N GLU A 295 -58.16 26.99 25.99
CA GLU A 295 -58.57 28.18 26.74
C GLU A 295 -59.04 29.31 25.79
N LEU A 296 -58.34 29.54 24.68
CA LEU A 296 -58.75 30.47 23.63
C LEU A 296 -60.11 30.10 23.02
N ALA A 297 -60.35 28.81 22.76
CA ALA A 297 -61.62 28.32 22.19
C ALA A 297 -62.79 28.43 23.18
N GLU A 298 -62.53 28.28 24.47
CA GLU A 298 -63.49 28.52 25.54
C GLU A 298 -63.82 30.01 25.67
N ARG A 299 -62.80 30.87 25.73
CA ARG A 299 -62.96 32.34 25.81
C ARG A 299 -63.64 32.94 24.58
N SER A 300 -63.43 32.38 23.38
CA SER A 300 -64.08 32.86 22.16
C SER A 300 -65.54 32.38 22.02
N GLY A 301 -66.05 31.57 22.96
CA GLY A 301 -67.41 31.04 22.92
C GLY A 301 -67.66 30.01 21.80
N LEU A 302 -66.61 29.53 21.13
CA LEU A 302 -66.72 28.59 19.99
C LEU A 302 -67.32 27.25 20.42
N LEU A 303 -66.97 26.78 21.63
CA LEU A 303 -67.56 25.56 22.20
C LEU A 303 -69.06 25.73 22.47
N GLN A 304 -69.47 26.89 22.95
CA GLN A 304 -70.87 27.22 23.22
C GLN A 304 -71.67 27.39 21.93
N LEU A 305 -71.06 27.98 20.89
CA LEU A 305 -71.63 28.04 19.55
C LEU A 305 -71.79 26.64 18.93
N ARG A 306 -70.79 25.77 19.06
CA ARG A 306 -70.85 24.39 18.55
C ARG A 306 -71.92 23.57 19.27
N ARG A 307 -72.06 23.76 20.58
CA ARG A 307 -73.10 23.13 21.41
C ARG A 307 -74.50 23.59 21.00
N THR A 308 -74.71 24.90 20.89
CA THR A 308 -76.02 25.45 20.48
C THR A 308 -76.41 25.05 19.06
N VAL A 309 -75.46 24.99 18.11
CA VAL A 309 -75.71 24.46 16.76
C VAL A 309 -76.01 22.95 16.78
N GLY A 310 -75.33 22.17 17.63
CA GLY A 310 -75.61 20.75 17.82
C GLY A 310 -77.00 20.49 18.41
N GLU A 311 -77.38 21.25 19.44
CA GLU A 311 -78.71 21.24 20.05
C GLU A 311 -79.79 21.67 19.04
N ALA A 312 -79.53 22.71 18.23
CA ALA A 312 -80.43 23.13 17.15
C ALA A 312 -80.60 22.05 16.06
N ARG A 313 -79.53 21.32 15.72
CA ARG A 313 -79.59 20.20 14.76
C ARG A 313 -80.39 19.02 15.31
N GLN A 314 -80.25 18.69 16.59
CA GLN A 314 -81.04 17.65 17.26
C GLN A 314 -82.52 18.05 17.38
N ALA A 315 -82.80 19.30 17.72
CA ALA A 315 -84.17 19.83 17.75
C ALA A 315 -84.81 19.83 16.35
N GLY A 316 -84.05 20.15 15.29
CA GLY A 316 -84.50 20.03 13.91
C GLY A 316 -84.79 18.59 13.47
N GLN A 317 -84.05 17.61 14.01
CA GLN A 317 -84.34 16.18 13.80
C GLN A 317 -85.58 15.71 14.57
N GLY A 318 -85.87 16.29 15.74
CA GLY A 318 -87.07 15.98 16.54
C GLY A 318 -88.36 16.68 16.06
N LEU A 319 -88.24 17.80 15.34
CA LEU A 319 -89.38 18.49 14.72
C LEU A 319 -89.76 17.93 13.35
N ALA A 320 -88.95 17.02 12.80
CA ALA A 320 -89.32 16.22 11.64
C ALA A 320 -90.32 15.12 12.06
N LEU A 321 -91.60 15.52 12.06
CA LEU A 321 -92.87 14.77 12.11
C LEU A 321 -93.64 14.84 13.44
N PRO A 322 -94.77 15.57 13.43
CA PRO A 322 -96.03 14.89 13.69
C PRO A 322 -97.14 15.27 12.69
N THR A 323 -97.74 14.25 12.08
CA THR A 323 -99.16 14.09 11.72
C THR A 323 -99.29 12.71 11.06
N ALA A 324 -100.23 11.83 11.41
CA ALA A 324 -101.57 12.07 11.86
C ALA A 324 -102.08 10.98 12.83
N GLU A 325 -102.87 11.43 13.80
CA GLU A 325 -103.87 10.66 14.54
C GLU A 325 -105.19 10.60 13.74
N ARG A 326 -106.02 9.59 14.07
CA ARG A 326 -107.42 9.29 13.66
C ARG A 326 -107.50 8.35 12.45
N ALA A 327 -108.07 7.15 12.53
CA ALA A 327 -109.23 6.67 13.29
C ALA A 327 -109.16 5.16 13.57
#